data_AF-A0AAV0Q3Q7-F1
#
_entry.id   AF-A0AAV0Q3Q7-F1
#
_cell.length_a   1.000
_cell.length_b   1.000
_cell.length_c   1.000
_cell.angle_alpha   90.00
_cell.angle_beta   90.00
_cell.angle_gamma   90.00
#
_symmetry.space_group_name_H-M   'P 1'
#
loop_
_entity.id
_entity.type
_entity.pdbx_description
1 polymer ?
#
loop_
_entity_poly.entity_id
_entity_poly.type
_entity_poly.pdbx_seq_one_letter_code
_entity_poly.pdbx_strand_id
1 'polypeptide(L)'
;SARDLQGHGSHTASTAAGSVVKDASFYGVARGIARGGVPWARIATYSVCGLTCSSADVLAAFDDAIADGVDVITISIGRRSAVDLDRDTIAIGGFHATKRGILTVHSAGNGGPDPATTASVAPWLLSVAASTIDRKFESKVVLGNGKIFTGSSVNGFTENGEELPLLYSINGKIGCTTICQPGCCDSRLVKGKILICDSINGQFLALQAGAKGVVFPYVELDTASVVSLPAAGMDPKRFDAIASYQNSTKNPVAKILKSDTVTDPRAPAVAFFSSRGPNVIVYAILKPDVSAPGVDILAGWSPVASLSDDPNDKRQYHFNVLSGTSMACPHVAAIAAYLKSLHPNWSPSAIKSAIITTGN
;
A
#
# COMPACT_ATOMS: atom_id res chain seq x y z
N SER A 1 23.11 -6.70 -7.78
CA SER A 1 22.15 -7.00 -8.86
C SER A 1 20.94 -6.08 -8.72
N ALA A 2 20.29 -5.69 -9.81
CA ALA A 2 19.09 -4.84 -9.80
C ALA A 2 17.77 -5.64 -9.73
N ARG A 3 17.83 -6.96 -9.51
CA ARG A 3 16.63 -7.82 -9.38
C ARG A 3 15.86 -7.46 -8.10
N ASP A 4 14.58 -7.14 -8.25
CA ASP A 4 13.68 -6.83 -7.15
C ASP A 4 13.21 -8.11 -6.44
N LEU A 5 13.58 -8.24 -5.16
CA LEU A 5 13.20 -9.36 -4.30
C LEU A 5 12.07 -9.01 -3.32
N GLN A 6 11.67 -7.74 -3.26
CA GLN A 6 10.67 -7.23 -2.32
C GLN A 6 9.34 -6.85 -3.00
N GLY A 7 9.38 -6.55 -4.30
CA GLY A 7 8.21 -6.25 -5.14
C GLY A 7 7.88 -4.74 -5.24
N HIS A 8 8.30 -3.93 -4.27
CA HIS A 8 8.00 -2.48 -4.22
C HIS A 8 8.51 -1.72 -5.45
N GLY A 9 9.73 -2.02 -5.90
CA GLY A 9 10.30 -1.40 -7.11
C GLY A 9 9.53 -1.79 -8.37
N SER A 10 9.15 -3.07 -8.50
CA SER A 10 8.34 -3.56 -9.62
C SER A 10 6.95 -2.91 -9.66
N HIS A 11 6.33 -2.72 -8.49
CA HIS A 11 5.02 -2.10 -8.34
C HIS A 11 5.03 -0.63 -8.74
N THR A 12 6.00 0.13 -8.23
CA THR A 12 6.12 1.56 -8.53
C THR A 12 6.55 1.81 -9.98
N ALA A 13 7.51 1.04 -10.51
CA ALA A 13 7.95 1.17 -11.91
C ALA A 13 6.83 0.85 -12.90
N SER A 14 6.06 -0.22 -12.66
CA SER A 14 4.92 -0.57 -13.52
C SER A 14 3.75 0.42 -13.41
N THR A 15 3.58 1.08 -12.27
CA THR A 15 2.62 2.19 -12.12
C THR A 15 3.02 3.42 -12.96
N ALA A 16 4.32 3.71 -13.04
CA ALA A 16 4.80 4.85 -13.82
C ALA A 16 4.75 4.58 -15.34
N ALA A 17 5.36 3.48 -15.78
CA ALA A 17 5.61 3.20 -17.20
C ALA A 17 5.42 1.72 -17.59
N GLY A 18 4.62 0.96 -16.84
CA GLY A 18 4.30 -0.42 -17.17
C GLY A 18 3.61 -0.55 -18.53
N SER A 19 3.99 -1.58 -19.29
CA SER A 19 3.31 -1.92 -20.54
C SER A 19 1.86 -2.34 -20.31
N VAL A 20 1.07 -2.33 -21.38
CA VAL A 20 -0.34 -2.73 -21.32
C VAL A 20 -0.45 -4.24 -21.12
N VAL A 21 -1.09 -4.65 -20.02
CA VAL A 21 -1.36 -6.06 -19.69
C VAL A 21 -2.87 -6.27 -19.57
N LYS A 22 -3.44 -7.06 -20.48
CA LYS A 22 -4.84 -7.47 -20.44
C LYS A 22 -5.06 -8.52 -19.34
N ASP A 23 -6.28 -8.57 -18.81
CA ASP A 23 -6.69 -9.52 -17.77
C ASP A 23 -5.84 -9.48 -16.48
N ALA A 24 -5.22 -8.34 -16.20
CA ALA A 24 -4.53 -8.09 -14.95
C ALA A 24 -5.54 -8.07 -13.80
N SER A 25 -5.21 -8.74 -12.70
CA SER A 25 -6.06 -8.83 -11.49
C SER A 25 -5.19 -9.23 -10.30
N PHE A 26 -5.75 -9.29 -9.10
CA PHE A 26 -5.17 -10.05 -7.98
C PHE A 26 -6.06 -11.28 -7.72
N TYR A 27 -5.64 -12.46 -8.19
CA TYR A 27 -6.46 -13.68 -8.17
C TYR A 27 -7.90 -13.46 -8.71
N GLY A 28 -8.05 -12.67 -9.77
CA GLY A 28 -9.35 -12.35 -10.38
C GLY A 28 -10.08 -11.15 -9.75
N VAL A 29 -9.65 -10.63 -8.60
CA VAL A 29 -10.21 -9.40 -8.01
C VAL A 29 -9.63 -8.18 -8.74
N ALA A 30 -10.46 -7.14 -8.94
CA ALA A 30 -10.11 -5.92 -9.68
C ALA A 30 -9.59 -6.21 -11.11
N ARG A 31 -10.19 -7.19 -11.78
CA ARG A 31 -9.80 -7.60 -13.14
C ARG A 31 -9.99 -6.47 -14.14
N GLY A 32 -8.98 -6.25 -14.97
CA GLY A 32 -9.03 -5.27 -16.05
C GLY A 32 -7.75 -5.21 -16.87
N ILE A 33 -7.47 -4.02 -17.41
CA ILE A 33 -6.24 -3.74 -18.15
C ILE A 33 -5.31 -2.93 -17.24
N ALA A 34 -4.16 -3.50 -16.88
CA ALA A 34 -3.11 -2.76 -16.15
C ALA A 34 -2.18 -2.07 -17.15
N ARG A 35 -1.74 -0.84 -16.80
CA ARG A 35 -0.74 -0.07 -17.53
C ARG A 35 -0.08 0.97 -16.62
N GLY A 36 1.08 1.48 -17.00
CA GLY A 36 1.63 2.70 -16.42
C GLY A 36 0.97 3.96 -16.98
N GLY A 37 1.23 5.12 -16.39
CA GLY A 37 0.75 6.39 -16.94
C GLY A 37 1.37 6.72 -18.31
N VAL A 38 2.62 6.29 -18.57
CA VAL A 38 3.28 6.44 -19.89
C VAL A 38 3.86 5.10 -20.37
N PRO A 39 3.04 4.20 -20.95
CA PRO A 39 3.46 2.83 -21.30
C PRO A 39 4.61 2.72 -22.32
N TRP A 40 4.91 3.78 -23.05
CA TRP A 40 5.99 3.83 -24.06
C TRP A 40 7.27 4.46 -23.54
N ALA A 41 7.28 4.97 -22.30
CA ALA A 41 8.49 5.49 -21.68
C ALA A 41 9.49 4.37 -21.39
N ARG A 42 10.78 4.72 -21.35
CA ARG A 42 11.84 3.79 -20.93
C ARG A 42 11.95 3.82 -19.41
N ILE A 43 12.32 2.69 -18.81
CA ILE A 43 12.58 2.58 -17.37
C ILE A 43 14.08 2.32 -17.19
N ALA A 44 14.76 3.18 -16.43
CA ALA A 44 16.07 2.92 -15.86
C ALA A 44 15.90 2.65 -14.36
N THR A 45 16.41 1.52 -13.86
CA THR A 45 16.21 1.11 -12.46
C THR A 45 17.53 1.18 -11.69
N TYR A 46 17.52 1.97 -10.63
CA TYR A 46 18.64 2.10 -9.69
C TYR A 46 18.21 1.51 -8.34
N SER A 47 18.71 0.31 -8.03
CA SER A 47 18.33 -0.42 -6.82
C SER A 47 19.15 0.04 -5.61
N VAL A 48 18.56 0.90 -4.78
CA VAL A 48 19.22 1.49 -3.60
C VAL A 48 18.76 0.93 -2.25
N CYS A 49 17.79 0.02 -2.27
CA CYS A 49 17.22 -0.57 -1.07
C CYS A 49 17.46 -2.08 -1.02
N GLY A 50 18.15 -2.52 0.02
CA GLY A 50 18.20 -3.92 0.45
C GLY A 50 17.33 -4.08 1.69
N LEU A 51 17.93 -4.54 2.80
CA LEU A 51 17.29 -4.49 4.13
C LEU A 51 17.01 -3.05 4.57
N THR A 52 17.84 -2.11 4.13
CA THR A 52 17.68 -0.67 4.33
C THR A 52 18.05 0.04 3.03
N CYS A 53 17.64 1.30 2.92
CA CYS A 53 18.07 2.19 1.84
C CYS A 53 19.18 3.09 2.38
N SER A 54 20.44 2.82 2.06
CA SER A 54 21.56 3.57 2.64
C SER A 54 21.68 4.94 1.99
N SER A 55 22.10 5.94 2.77
CA SER A 55 22.36 7.31 2.27
C SER A 55 23.36 7.33 1.10
N ALA A 56 24.38 6.48 1.16
CA ALA A 56 25.42 6.41 0.12
C ALA A 56 24.87 5.84 -1.18
N ASP A 57 24.08 4.76 -1.13
CA ASP A 57 23.49 4.15 -2.32
C ASP A 57 22.48 5.09 -3.00
N VAL A 58 21.69 5.82 -2.20
CA VAL A 58 20.75 6.83 -2.73
C VAL A 58 21.50 7.94 -3.48
N LEU A 59 22.58 8.47 -2.92
CA LEU A 59 23.38 9.51 -3.57
C LEU A 59 24.09 8.99 -4.83
N ALA A 60 24.66 7.79 -4.77
CA ALA A 60 25.30 7.15 -5.93
C ALA A 60 24.29 6.95 -7.08
N ALA A 61 23.08 6.49 -6.77
CA ALA A 61 22.03 6.37 -7.78
C ALA A 61 21.58 7.69 -8.38
N PHE A 62 21.54 8.77 -7.60
CA PHE A 62 21.29 10.11 -8.16
C PHE A 62 22.41 10.53 -9.10
N ASP A 63 23.68 10.33 -8.72
CA ASP A 63 24.83 10.68 -9.54
C ASP A 63 24.79 9.93 -10.89
N ASP A 64 24.62 8.60 -10.85
CA ASP A 64 24.52 7.75 -12.03
C ASP A 64 23.29 8.12 -12.88
N ALA A 65 22.10 8.27 -12.29
CA ALA A 65 20.89 8.62 -13.04
C ALA A 65 20.99 9.97 -13.75
N ILE A 66 21.61 10.96 -13.09
CA ILE A 66 21.86 12.26 -13.69
C ILE A 66 22.87 12.14 -14.85
N ALA A 67 23.95 11.37 -14.67
CA ALA A 67 24.96 11.15 -15.69
C ALA A 67 24.43 10.36 -16.90
N ASP A 68 23.57 9.38 -16.67
CA ASP A 68 22.88 8.58 -17.69
C ASP A 68 21.83 9.39 -18.48
N GLY A 69 21.46 10.58 -18.00
CA GLY A 69 20.58 11.51 -18.70
C GLY A 69 19.09 11.15 -18.60
N VAL A 70 18.63 10.66 -17.44
CA VAL A 70 17.20 10.42 -17.23
C VAL A 70 16.38 11.72 -17.29
N ASP A 71 15.13 11.64 -17.78
CA ASP A 71 14.28 12.83 -17.92
C ASP A 71 13.55 13.24 -16.62
N VAL A 72 13.13 12.24 -15.83
CA VAL A 72 12.37 12.39 -14.59
C VAL A 72 12.79 11.29 -13.63
N ILE A 73 12.92 11.63 -12.34
CA ILE A 73 13.21 10.66 -11.27
C ILE A 73 11.95 10.48 -10.43
N THR A 74 11.51 9.24 -10.25
CA THR A 74 10.48 8.85 -9.26
C THR A 74 11.16 8.15 -8.09
N ILE A 75 10.97 8.67 -6.88
CA ILE A 75 11.57 8.09 -5.68
C ILE A 75 10.50 7.91 -4.60
N SER A 76 10.20 6.64 -4.32
CA SER A 76 9.10 6.23 -3.41
C SER A 76 9.62 5.75 -2.06
N ILE A 77 10.71 6.37 -1.58
CA ILE A 77 11.37 6.11 -0.29
C ILE A 77 11.66 7.45 0.39
N GLY A 78 11.86 7.45 1.71
CA GLY A 78 12.18 8.67 2.44
C GLY A 78 12.41 8.41 3.92
N ARG A 79 12.85 9.47 4.63
CA ARG A 79 12.98 9.44 6.08
C ARG A 79 11.60 9.47 6.73
N ARG A 80 11.53 9.05 8.00
CA ARG A 80 10.30 9.16 8.82
C ARG A 80 9.96 10.60 9.22
N SER A 81 10.96 11.48 9.27
CA SER A 81 10.82 12.86 9.69
C SER A 81 11.76 13.74 8.88
N ALA A 82 11.36 14.99 8.66
CA ALA A 82 12.19 15.97 7.99
C ALA A 82 13.50 16.21 8.76
N VAL A 83 14.57 16.46 8.02
CA VAL A 83 15.87 16.90 8.52
C VAL A 83 16.33 18.09 7.69
N ASP A 84 17.36 18.79 8.14
CA ASP A 84 17.95 19.90 7.38
C ASP A 84 18.32 19.46 5.95
N LEU A 85 18.14 20.36 4.99
CA LEU A 85 18.23 20.03 3.55
C LEU A 85 19.63 19.56 3.14
N ASP A 86 20.68 19.99 3.84
CA ASP A 86 22.08 19.60 3.65
C ASP A 86 22.42 18.24 4.30
N ARG A 87 21.47 17.65 5.03
CA ARG A 87 21.57 16.32 5.65
C ARG A 87 20.59 15.31 5.07
N ASP A 88 19.66 15.76 4.22
CA ASP A 88 18.72 14.91 3.51
C ASP A 88 19.30 14.51 2.15
N THR A 89 19.59 13.22 1.98
CA THR A 89 20.19 12.70 0.74
C THR A 89 19.29 12.84 -0.48
N ILE A 90 17.98 12.78 -0.31
CA ILE A 90 17.02 12.96 -1.42
C ILE A 90 16.93 14.44 -1.77
N ALA A 91 17.00 15.34 -0.76
CA ALA A 91 17.08 16.78 -1.02
C ALA A 91 18.37 17.13 -1.80
N ILE A 92 19.53 16.62 -1.36
CA ILE A 92 20.82 16.84 -2.03
C ILE A 92 20.78 16.29 -3.47
N GLY A 93 20.43 15.02 -3.65
CA GLY A 93 20.35 14.40 -4.98
C GLY A 93 19.36 15.11 -5.90
N GLY A 94 18.16 15.43 -5.38
CA GLY A 94 17.14 16.18 -6.12
C GLY A 94 17.55 17.60 -6.48
N PHE A 95 18.41 18.26 -5.68
CA PHE A 95 18.95 19.58 -6.00
C PHE A 95 19.87 19.49 -7.22
N HIS A 96 20.79 18.51 -7.23
CA HIS A 96 21.71 18.28 -8.34
C HIS A 96 20.96 17.85 -9.62
N ALA A 97 19.93 17.01 -9.50
CA ALA A 97 19.04 16.65 -10.60
C ALA A 97 18.32 17.87 -11.19
N THR A 98 17.75 18.72 -10.33
CA THR A 98 17.05 19.95 -10.74
C THR A 98 17.98 20.91 -11.49
N LYS A 99 19.23 21.06 -11.03
CA LYS A 99 20.26 21.87 -11.72
C LYS A 99 20.58 21.36 -13.13
N ARG A 100 20.35 20.08 -13.40
CA ARG A 100 20.50 19.44 -14.73
C ARG A 100 19.19 19.36 -15.52
N GLY A 101 18.12 19.97 -15.04
CA GLY A 101 16.84 20.00 -15.73
C GLY A 101 15.98 18.73 -15.53
N ILE A 102 16.32 17.91 -14.52
CA ILE A 102 15.64 16.66 -14.19
C ILE A 102 14.73 16.89 -12.98
N LEU A 103 13.43 16.62 -13.11
CA LEU A 103 12.48 16.74 -12.01
C LEU A 103 12.50 15.48 -11.14
N THR A 104 12.61 15.65 -9.83
CA THR A 104 12.45 14.57 -8.86
C THR A 104 11.06 14.61 -8.23
N VAL A 105 10.29 13.56 -8.44
CA VAL A 105 8.98 13.31 -7.82
C VAL A 105 9.19 12.39 -6.61
N HIS A 106 8.70 12.81 -5.44
CA HIS A 106 8.99 12.19 -4.16
C HIS A 106 7.72 11.94 -3.36
N SER A 107 7.57 10.73 -2.82
CA SER A 107 6.46 10.39 -1.92
C SER A 107 6.51 11.21 -0.62
N ALA A 108 5.39 11.78 -0.18
CA ALA A 108 5.33 12.59 1.04
C ALA A 108 5.59 11.80 2.34
N GLY A 109 5.32 10.49 2.33
CA GLY A 109 5.42 9.61 3.50
C GLY A 109 4.06 9.09 3.97
N ASN A 110 4.10 8.06 4.82
CA ASN A 110 2.92 7.37 5.34
C ASN A 110 2.82 7.48 6.88
N GLY A 111 3.28 8.61 7.43
CA GLY A 111 3.30 8.86 8.88
C GLY A 111 2.20 9.79 9.40
N GLY A 112 1.16 10.05 8.58
CA GLY A 112 0.00 10.84 8.99
C GLY A 112 -0.88 10.11 10.01
N PRO A 113 -1.99 10.73 10.44
CA PRO A 113 -2.60 11.96 9.91
C PRO A 113 -2.10 13.25 10.57
N ASP A 114 -1.23 13.13 11.59
CA ASP A 114 -0.82 14.28 12.40
C ASP A 114 -0.08 15.34 11.56
N PRO A 115 -0.19 16.63 11.93
CA PRO A 115 0.57 17.70 11.29
C PRO A 115 2.08 17.45 11.33
N ALA A 116 2.81 18.02 10.36
CA ALA A 116 4.27 18.04 10.30
C ALA A 116 4.94 16.64 10.25
N THR A 117 4.28 15.68 9.60
CA THR A 117 4.73 14.29 9.46
C THR A 117 5.43 14.01 8.13
N THR A 118 5.45 14.96 7.19
CA THR A 118 6.17 14.81 5.91
C THR A 118 7.66 15.06 6.05
N ALA A 119 8.48 14.20 5.43
CA ALA A 119 9.92 14.41 5.27
C ALA A 119 10.29 14.99 3.90
N SER A 120 9.35 15.05 2.96
CA SER A 120 9.56 15.54 1.60
C SER A 120 9.42 17.07 1.54
N VAL A 121 10.38 17.77 2.16
CA VAL A 121 10.29 19.21 2.46
C VAL A 121 11.07 20.13 1.53
N ALA A 122 11.97 19.57 0.71
CA ALA A 122 12.80 20.38 -0.19
C ALA A 122 11.96 21.09 -1.27
N PRO A 123 12.15 22.40 -1.51
CA PRO A 123 11.33 23.17 -2.45
C PRO A 123 11.38 22.70 -3.90
N TRP A 124 12.54 22.20 -4.33
CA TRP A 124 12.79 21.71 -5.69
C TRP A 124 12.22 20.31 -5.97
N LEU A 125 11.81 19.56 -4.93
CA LEU A 125 11.12 18.28 -5.10
C LEU A 125 9.63 18.50 -5.37
N LEU A 126 9.02 17.62 -6.17
CA LEU A 126 7.57 17.49 -6.29
C LEU A 126 7.07 16.43 -5.30
N SER A 127 6.52 16.88 -4.17
CA SER A 127 6.07 16.05 -3.06
C SER A 127 4.62 15.58 -3.24
N VAL A 128 4.39 14.28 -3.15
CA VAL A 128 3.11 13.65 -3.53
C VAL A 128 2.43 12.98 -2.35
N ALA A 129 1.24 13.45 -1.99
CA ALA A 129 0.31 12.82 -1.07
C ALA A 129 -0.46 11.66 -1.75
N ALA A 130 -1.06 10.79 -0.94
CA ALA A 130 -1.91 9.71 -1.41
C ALA A 130 -3.37 10.03 -1.16
N SER A 131 -4.20 9.82 -2.19
CA SER A 131 -5.65 9.82 -2.09
C SER A 131 -6.27 8.51 -2.55
N THR A 132 -7.50 8.28 -2.12
CA THR A 132 -8.36 7.20 -2.59
C THR A 132 -8.77 7.40 -4.04
N ILE A 133 -9.14 6.29 -4.67
CA ILE A 133 -9.91 6.26 -5.93
C ILE A 133 -11.33 5.81 -5.63
N ASP A 134 -12.21 5.91 -6.62
CA ASP A 134 -13.61 5.50 -6.51
C ASP A 134 -13.76 3.97 -6.33
N ARG A 135 -12.80 3.17 -6.78
CA ARG A 135 -12.78 1.72 -6.49
C ARG A 135 -12.37 1.44 -5.05
N LYS A 136 -13.20 0.67 -4.34
CA LYS A 136 -12.93 0.14 -2.99
C LYS A 136 -13.04 -1.38 -2.96
N PHE A 137 -12.14 -2.07 -2.25
CA PHE A 137 -12.24 -3.51 -2.01
C PHE A 137 -13.12 -3.81 -0.79
N GLU A 138 -14.01 -4.79 -0.93
CA GLU A 138 -14.88 -5.26 0.16
C GLU A 138 -14.87 -6.78 0.27
N SER A 139 -14.80 -7.28 1.50
CA SER A 139 -14.90 -8.71 1.82
C SER A 139 -16.06 -8.95 2.78
N LYS A 140 -16.91 -9.91 2.46
CA LYS A 140 -18.12 -10.20 3.25
C LYS A 140 -17.90 -11.40 4.17
N VAL A 141 -18.30 -11.25 5.42
CA VAL A 141 -18.39 -12.34 6.40
C VAL A 141 -19.87 -12.68 6.57
N VAL A 142 -20.23 -13.92 6.25
CA VAL A 142 -21.59 -14.44 6.41
C VAL A 142 -21.60 -15.39 7.60
N LEU A 143 -22.40 -15.07 8.61
CA LEU A 143 -22.54 -15.89 9.81
C LEU A 143 -23.60 -16.98 9.60
N GLY A 144 -23.55 -18.06 10.37
CA GLY A 144 -24.52 -19.17 10.29
C GLY A 144 -25.97 -18.79 10.63
N ASN A 145 -26.20 -17.61 11.22
CA ASN A 145 -27.55 -17.06 11.42
C ASN A 145 -28.04 -16.20 10.23
N GLY A 146 -27.31 -16.18 9.11
CA GLY A 146 -27.64 -15.42 7.91
C GLY A 146 -27.26 -13.94 7.93
N LYS A 147 -26.75 -13.40 9.06
CA LYS A 147 -26.26 -12.02 9.09
C LYS A 147 -24.99 -11.87 8.25
N ILE A 148 -24.92 -10.77 7.51
CA ILE A 148 -23.80 -10.44 6.63
C ILE A 148 -23.13 -9.16 7.12
N PHE A 149 -21.82 -9.22 7.29
CA PHE A 149 -20.99 -8.08 7.65
C PHE A 149 -20.00 -7.80 6.52
N THR A 150 -19.98 -6.57 6.05
CA THR A 150 -19.00 -6.12 5.05
C THR A 150 -17.77 -5.55 5.77
N GLY A 151 -16.59 -5.99 5.38
CA GLY A 151 -15.30 -5.50 5.84
C GLY A 151 -14.38 -5.12 4.69
N SER A 152 -13.15 -4.74 5.02
CA SER A 152 -12.09 -4.39 4.06
C SER A 152 -10.97 -5.43 4.08
N SER A 153 -10.59 -5.93 2.91
CA SER A 153 -9.37 -6.71 2.64
C SER A 153 -9.27 -6.97 1.15
N VAL A 154 -8.09 -7.40 0.69
CA VAL A 154 -7.89 -7.97 -0.64
C VAL A 154 -7.75 -9.50 -0.48
N ASN A 155 -8.90 -10.14 -0.37
CA ASN A 155 -9.10 -11.58 -0.20
C ASN A 155 -9.27 -12.27 -1.57
N GLY A 156 -8.16 -12.76 -2.13
CA GLY A 156 -8.10 -13.49 -3.41
C GLY A 156 -8.44 -14.98 -3.36
N PHE A 157 -8.96 -15.50 -2.24
CA PHE A 157 -9.24 -16.93 -2.05
C PHE A 157 -10.57 -17.37 -2.71
N THR A 158 -11.14 -18.50 -2.27
CA THR A 158 -12.30 -19.15 -2.91
C THR A 158 -13.54 -18.24 -2.99
N GLU A 159 -14.25 -18.28 -4.11
CA GLU A 159 -15.38 -17.37 -4.40
C GLU A 159 -16.46 -17.39 -3.32
N ASN A 160 -16.92 -18.58 -2.93
CA ASN A 160 -18.01 -18.74 -1.97
C ASN A 160 -17.56 -18.88 -0.51
N GLY A 161 -16.25 -18.91 -0.25
CA GLY A 161 -15.70 -19.31 1.05
C GLY A 161 -16.08 -20.76 1.43
N GLU A 162 -15.56 -21.22 2.56
CA GLU A 162 -15.98 -22.47 3.21
C GLU A 162 -16.69 -22.08 4.51
N GLU A 163 -17.85 -22.70 4.79
CA GLU A 163 -18.52 -22.52 6.07
C GLU A 163 -17.79 -23.34 7.14
N LEU A 164 -17.20 -22.63 8.10
CA LEU A 164 -16.30 -23.20 9.08
C LEU A 164 -16.67 -22.74 10.50
N PRO A 165 -16.32 -23.51 11.54
CA PRO A 165 -16.51 -23.09 12.92
C PRO A 165 -15.77 -21.78 13.21
N LEU A 166 -16.42 -20.89 13.96
CA LEU A 166 -15.90 -19.60 14.38
C LEU A 166 -15.36 -19.68 15.81
N LEU A 167 -14.20 -19.06 16.09
CA LEU A 167 -13.54 -19.13 17.39
C LEU A 167 -12.83 -17.81 17.74
N TYR A 168 -13.22 -17.15 18.83
CA TYR A 168 -12.56 -15.93 19.34
C TYR A 168 -11.60 -16.19 20.49
N SER A 169 -12.01 -17.04 21.45
CA SER A 169 -11.22 -17.32 22.64
C SER A 169 -11.25 -18.80 22.98
N ILE A 170 -10.13 -19.26 23.51
CA ILE A 170 -9.99 -20.59 24.10
C ILE A 170 -9.89 -20.40 25.62
N ASN A 171 -10.86 -20.91 26.38
CA ASN A 171 -10.70 -21.14 27.82
C ASN A 171 -9.77 -22.34 28.06
N GLY A 172 -8.56 -22.31 27.50
CA GLY A 172 -7.83 -23.52 27.16
C GLY A 172 -6.31 -23.41 27.17
N LYS A 173 -5.73 -22.60 28.06
CA LYS A 173 -4.39 -22.75 28.68
C LYS A 173 -4.16 -21.59 29.66
N ILE A 174 -3.37 -21.83 30.70
CA ILE A 174 -3.05 -20.86 31.76
C ILE A 174 -2.43 -19.59 31.12
N GLY A 175 -3.14 -18.46 31.19
CA GLY A 175 -2.60 -17.12 30.88
C GLY A 175 -3.05 -16.44 29.58
N CYS A 176 -3.79 -17.11 28.68
CA CYS A 176 -4.28 -16.49 27.45
C CYS A 176 -5.72 -15.98 27.63
N THR A 177 -5.96 -14.70 27.37
CA THR A 177 -7.31 -14.11 27.39
C THR A 177 -7.98 -14.16 26.01
N THR A 178 -7.20 -14.00 24.93
CA THR A 178 -7.69 -14.04 23.54
C THR A 178 -6.79 -14.90 22.64
N ILE A 179 -7.35 -15.38 21.52
CA ILE A 179 -6.61 -16.16 20.52
C ILE A 179 -5.81 -15.22 19.60
N CYS A 180 -4.87 -15.76 18.83
CA CYS A 180 -3.97 -14.97 17.98
C CYS A 180 -2.96 -14.10 18.74
N GLN A 181 -2.59 -14.52 19.96
CA GLN A 181 -1.42 -14.02 20.69
C GLN A 181 -0.28 -15.04 20.66
N PRO A 182 0.99 -14.61 20.77
CA PRO A 182 2.13 -15.54 20.83
C PRO A 182 1.93 -16.61 21.91
N GLY A 183 1.97 -17.88 21.52
CA GLY A 183 1.74 -19.01 22.42
C GLY A 183 0.26 -19.36 22.70
N CYS A 184 -0.69 -18.56 22.22
CA CYS A 184 -2.12 -18.73 22.48
C CYS A 184 -2.92 -19.37 21.32
N CYS A 185 -2.26 -19.72 20.21
CA CYS A 185 -2.87 -20.47 19.11
C CYS A 185 -2.50 -21.96 19.20
N ASP A 186 -3.24 -22.74 20.01
CA ASP A 186 -3.08 -24.19 20.03
C ASP A 186 -3.64 -24.80 18.73
N SER A 187 -2.75 -25.35 17.88
CA SER A 187 -3.12 -25.96 16.59
C SER A 187 -4.23 -27.01 16.70
N ARG A 188 -4.33 -27.73 17.82
CA ARG A 188 -5.41 -28.74 18.01
C ARG A 188 -6.79 -28.10 18.08
N LEU A 189 -6.88 -26.88 18.59
CA LEU A 189 -8.14 -26.16 18.78
C LEU A 189 -8.50 -25.29 17.58
N VAL A 190 -7.51 -24.75 16.86
CA VAL A 190 -7.73 -23.75 15.79
C VAL A 190 -7.72 -24.31 14.38
N LYS A 191 -7.12 -25.47 14.16
CA LYS A 191 -6.99 -26.05 12.82
C LYS A 191 -8.36 -26.24 12.19
N GLY A 192 -8.53 -25.73 10.96
CA GLY A 192 -9.80 -25.84 10.23
C GLY A 192 -10.89 -24.85 10.64
N LYS A 193 -10.56 -23.79 11.41
CA LYS A 193 -11.55 -22.80 11.89
C LYS A 193 -11.28 -21.40 11.35
N ILE A 194 -12.30 -20.55 11.42
CA ILE A 194 -12.16 -19.10 11.27
C ILE A 194 -11.93 -18.50 12.65
N LEU A 195 -10.86 -17.73 12.81
CA LEU A 195 -10.55 -17.09 14.08
C LEU A 195 -11.04 -15.65 14.09
N ILE A 196 -11.46 -15.18 15.26
CA ILE A 196 -11.63 -13.76 15.54
C ILE A 196 -10.35 -13.34 16.27
N CYS A 197 -9.59 -12.40 15.71
CA CYS A 197 -8.33 -11.93 16.28
C CYS A 197 -8.45 -10.44 16.59
N ASP A 198 -7.94 -9.98 17.73
CA ASP A 198 -7.99 -8.55 18.11
C ASP A 198 -7.01 -7.65 17.34
N SER A 199 -6.27 -8.21 16.39
CA SER A 199 -5.26 -7.51 15.60
C SER A 199 -5.11 -8.15 14.23
N ILE A 200 -4.82 -7.33 13.22
CA ILE A 200 -4.44 -7.80 11.88
C ILE A 200 -3.25 -8.76 11.92
N ASN A 201 -2.28 -8.55 12.82
CA ASN A 201 -1.10 -9.41 12.98
C ASN A 201 -1.46 -10.81 13.48
N GLY A 202 -2.66 -10.98 14.05
CA GLY A 202 -3.18 -12.28 14.44
C GLY A 202 -3.26 -13.28 13.28
N GLN A 203 -3.33 -12.79 12.03
CA GLN A 203 -3.32 -13.62 10.83
C GLN A 203 -2.06 -14.49 10.70
N PHE A 204 -0.90 -14.00 11.14
CA PHE A 204 0.37 -14.74 11.03
C PHE A 204 0.34 -15.99 11.91
N LEU A 205 -0.10 -15.82 13.15
CA LEU A 205 -0.23 -16.90 14.13
C LEU A 205 -1.36 -17.85 13.77
N ALA A 206 -2.47 -17.32 13.26
CA ALA A 206 -3.60 -18.11 12.79
C ALA A 206 -3.19 -19.03 11.63
N LEU A 207 -2.50 -18.48 10.62
CA LEU A 207 -2.00 -19.25 9.48
C LEU A 207 -1.03 -20.36 9.94
N GLN A 208 -0.04 -20.01 10.77
CA GLN A 208 0.94 -20.97 11.30
C GLN A 208 0.28 -22.10 12.09
N ALA A 209 -0.78 -21.79 12.85
CA ALA A 209 -1.49 -22.77 13.65
C ALA A 209 -2.53 -23.60 12.85
N GLY A 210 -2.71 -23.32 11.56
CA GLY A 210 -3.57 -24.07 10.65
C GLY A 210 -5.02 -23.59 10.57
N ALA A 211 -5.29 -22.35 10.99
CA ALA A 211 -6.58 -21.70 10.77
C ALA A 211 -6.89 -21.57 9.27
N LYS A 212 -8.17 -21.40 8.95
CA LYS A 212 -8.69 -21.30 7.59
C LYS A 212 -9.31 -19.95 7.27
N GLY A 213 -9.47 -19.08 8.27
CA GLY A 213 -9.72 -17.67 8.04
C GLY A 213 -9.56 -16.82 9.29
N VAL A 214 -9.60 -15.49 9.11
CA VAL A 214 -9.52 -14.52 10.22
C VAL A 214 -10.49 -13.36 10.02
N VAL A 215 -11.15 -12.95 11.09
CA VAL A 215 -11.80 -11.64 11.20
C VAL A 215 -11.01 -10.82 12.21
N PHE A 216 -10.69 -9.57 11.87
CA PHE A 216 -9.88 -8.69 12.71
C PHE A 216 -10.44 -7.26 12.73
N PRO A 217 -10.18 -6.46 13.78
CA PRO A 217 -10.57 -5.07 13.79
C PRO A 217 -9.68 -4.25 12.83
N TYR A 218 -10.28 -3.33 12.08
CA TYR A 218 -9.60 -2.50 11.12
C TYR A 218 -10.16 -1.07 11.17
N VAL A 219 -9.32 -0.13 11.58
CA VAL A 219 -9.72 1.28 11.79
C VAL A 219 -9.57 2.08 10.50
N GLU A 220 -8.66 1.68 9.62
CA GLU A 220 -8.38 2.34 8.33
C GLU A 220 -9.28 1.81 7.21
N LEU A 221 -10.61 1.84 7.37
CA LEU A 221 -11.54 1.22 6.42
C LEU A 221 -11.52 1.78 4.99
N ASP A 222 -10.77 2.86 4.75
CA ASP A 222 -10.59 3.44 3.42
C ASP A 222 -9.44 2.79 2.65
N THR A 223 -8.69 1.87 3.26
CA THR A 223 -7.65 1.05 2.63
C THR A 223 -8.00 -0.43 2.73
N ALA A 224 -7.41 -1.25 1.87
CA ALA A 224 -7.45 -2.70 1.96
C ALA A 224 -6.02 -3.29 1.90
N SER A 225 -5.79 -4.35 2.66
CA SER A 225 -4.53 -5.11 2.62
C SER A 225 -4.74 -6.50 2.04
N VAL A 226 -3.75 -6.98 1.28
CA VAL A 226 -3.69 -8.39 0.89
C VAL A 226 -3.49 -9.26 2.12
N VAL A 227 -4.34 -10.27 2.25
CA VAL A 227 -4.39 -11.18 3.41
C VAL A 227 -3.79 -12.54 3.06
N SER A 228 -3.11 -13.19 4.02
CA SER A 228 -2.39 -14.46 3.83
C SER A 228 -3.26 -15.72 3.94
N LEU A 229 -4.50 -15.57 4.41
CA LEU A 229 -5.58 -16.55 4.41
C LEU A 229 -6.93 -15.81 4.23
N PRO A 230 -8.05 -16.50 3.95
CA PRO A 230 -9.35 -15.83 3.86
C PRO A 230 -9.61 -14.94 5.07
N ALA A 231 -9.73 -13.63 4.87
CA ALA A 231 -9.87 -12.71 5.99
C ALA A 231 -10.60 -11.42 5.61
N ALA A 232 -11.17 -10.76 6.61
CA ALA A 232 -11.85 -9.48 6.47
C ALA A 232 -11.61 -8.58 7.70
N GLY A 233 -11.15 -7.36 7.45
CA GLY A 233 -11.01 -6.31 8.46
C GLY A 233 -12.34 -5.61 8.72
N MET A 234 -12.75 -5.49 9.97
CA MET A 234 -14.05 -4.97 10.38
C MET A 234 -13.91 -3.70 11.20
N ASP A 235 -14.84 -2.75 11.00
CA ASP A 235 -14.95 -1.64 11.94
C ASP A 235 -15.30 -2.16 13.35
N PRO A 236 -14.97 -1.41 14.42
CA PRO A 236 -15.16 -1.88 15.79
C PRO A 236 -16.59 -2.38 16.08
N LYS A 237 -17.63 -1.71 15.57
CA LYS A 237 -19.01 -2.11 15.84
C LYS A 237 -19.36 -3.43 15.17
N ARG A 238 -18.91 -3.64 13.93
CA ARG A 238 -19.12 -4.90 13.20
C ARG A 238 -18.30 -6.03 13.79
N PHE A 239 -17.06 -5.75 14.21
CA PHE A 239 -16.20 -6.71 14.88
C PHE A 239 -16.85 -7.23 16.18
N ASP A 240 -17.32 -6.33 17.04
CA ASP A 240 -17.98 -6.68 18.31
C ASP A 240 -19.27 -7.49 18.08
N ALA A 241 -20.01 -7.20 17.02
CA ALA A 241 -21.21 -7.93 16.65
C ALA A 241 -20.89 -9.38 16.23
N ILE A 242 -19.80 -9.60 15.49
CA ILE A 242 -19.32 -10.93 15.10
C ILE A 242 -18.79 -11.69 16.34
N ALA A 243 -18.03 -11.02 17.21
CA ALA A 243 -17.57 -11.61 18.47
C ALA A 243 -18.74 -12.03 19.37
N SER A 244 -19.77 -11.19 19.48
CA SER A 244 -20.98 -11.47 20.25
C SER A 244 -21.78 -12.66 19.68
N TYR A 245 -21.80 -12.83 18.35
CA TYR A 245 -22.47 -13.97 17.72
C TYR A 245 -21.89 -15.31 18.17
N GLN A 246 -20.57 -15.41 18.38
CA GLN A 246 -19.96 -16.65 18.85
C GLN A 246 -20.61 -17.17 20.14
N ASN A 247 -20.95 -16.27 21.07
CA ASN A 247 -21.55 -16.62 22.36
C ASN A 247 -23.07 -16.83 22.28
N SER A 248 -23.70 -16.48 21.17
CA SER A 248 -25.16 -16.58 20.98
C SER A 248 -25.64 -17.96 20.55
N THR A 249 -24.74 -18.87 20.16
CA THR A 249 -25.07 -20.22 19.68
C THR A 249 -24.03 -21.22 20.13
N LYS A 250 -24.43 -22.50 20.26
CA LYS A 250 -23.51 -23.59 20.59
C LYS A 250 -22.59 -23.98 19.42
N ASN A 251 -23.03 -23.72 18.19
CA ASN A 251 -22.31 -24.07 16.96
C ASN A 251 -22.12 -22.82 16.09
N PRO A 252 -21.26 -21.88 16.50
CA PRO A 252 -21.01 -20.67 15.72
C PRO A 252 -20.21 -21.03 14.48
N VAL A 253 -20.75 -20.70 13.31
CA VAL A 253 -20.10 -20.91 12.01
C VAL A 253 -20.12 -19.62 11.20
N ALA A 254 -19.16 -19.47 10.31
CA ALA A 254 -19.10 -18.36 9.37
C ALA A 254 -18.42 -18.80 8.08
N LYS A 255 -18.57 -17.99 7.03
CA LYS A 255 -17.77 -18.05 5.81
C LYS A 255 -17.30 -16.66 5.42
N ILE A 256 -16.09 -16.58 4.86
CA ILE A 256 -15.50 -15.34 4.35
C ILE A 256 -15.48 -15.43 2.84
N LEU A 257 -16.21 -14.54 2.18
CA LEU A 257 -16.30 -14.52 0.72
C LEU A 257 -15.07 -13.82 0.13
N LYS A 258 -14.71 -14.22 -1.10
CA LYS A 258 -13.72 -13.51 -1.91
C LYS A 258 -14.07 -12.03 -2.01
N SER A 259 -13.06 -11.18 -2.08
CA SER A 259 -13.30 -9.74 -2.24
C SER A 259 -13.98 -9.42 -3.55
N ASP A 260 -14.83 -8.40 -3.50
CA ASP A 260 -15.39 -7.72 -4.66
C ASP A 260 -14.96 -6.25 -4.64
N THR A 261 -15.24 -5.53 -5.72
CA THR A 261 -14.97 -4.09 -5.83
C THR A 261 -16.26 -3.31 -5.93
N VAL A 262 -16.39 -2.24 -5.14
CA VAL A 262 -17.51 -1.31 -5.17
C VAL A 262 -17.04 0.10 -5.52
N THR A 263 -17.98 0.95 -5.93
CA THR A 263 -17.75 2.37 -6.19
C THR A 263 -18.07 3.20 -4.95
N ASP A 264 -17.09 3.95 -4.45
CA ASP A 264 -17.23 4.90 -3.35
C ASP A 264 -17.35 6.34 -3.90
N PRO A 265 -18.53 6.97 -3.80
CA PRO A 265 -18.76 8.32 -4.31
C PRO A 265 -18.03 9.42 -3.51
N ARG A 266 -17.38 9.07 -2.39
CA ARG A 266 -16.63 10.02 -1.55
C ARG A 266 -15.20 10.27 -2.05
N ALA A 267 -14.74 9.52 -3.05
CA ALA A 267 -13.42 9.70 -3.64
C ALA A 267 -13.35 10.94 -4.56
N PRO A 268 -12.18 11.59 -4.68
CA PRO A 268 -10.94 11.30 -3.96
C PRO A 268 -10.96 11.88 -2.55
N ALA A 269 -10.54 11.09 -1.58
CA ALA A 269 -10.26 11.54 -0.21
C ALA A 269 -8.78 11.33 0.08
N VAL A 270 -8.15 12.29 0.75
CA VAL A 270 -6.76 12.15 1.18
C VAL A 270 -6.67 10.99 2.20
N ALA A 271 -5.81 10.01 1.92
CA ALA A 271 -5.71 8.78 2.70
C ALA A 271 -5.21 9.05 4.12
N PHE A 272 -5.80 8.44 5.15
CA PHE A 272 -5.46 8.68 6.56
C PHE A 272 -3.96 8.68 6.85
N PHE A 273 -3.25 7.64 6.39
CA PHE A 273 -1.81 7.46 6.63
C PHE A 273 -0.93 8.50 5.94
N SER A 274 -1.42 9.21 4.91
CA SER A 274 -0.56 10.07 4.10
C SER A 274 0.02 11.19 4.96
N SER A 275 1.33 11.41 4.90
CA SER A 275 1.99 12.44 5.72
C SER A 275 1.51 13.85 5.39
N ARG A 276 1.52 14.73 6.39
CA ARG A 276 1.03 16.12 6.31
C ARG A 276 2.12 17.15 6.49
N GLY A 277 1.91 18.31 5.89
CA GLY A 277 2.59 19.53 6.29
C GLY A 277 2.13 20.00 7.68
N PRO A 278 2.59 21.18 8.14
CA PRO A 278 3.39 22.14 7.39
C PRO A 278 4.83 21.68 7.13
N ASN A 279 5.52 22.40 6.25
CA ASN A 279 6.95 22.23 6.04
C ASN A 279 7.72 22.79 7.25
N VAL A 280 8.38 21.92 8.01
CA VAL A 280 9.09 22.31 9.25
C VAL A 280 10.49 22.86 9.04
N ILE A 281 11.04 22.77 7.82
CA ILE A 281 12.37 23.29 7.48
C ILE A 281 12.26 24.64 6.77
N VAL A 282 11.32 24.74 5.82
CA VAL A 282 11.04 25.96 5.07
C VAL A 282 9.56 26.29 5.20
N TYR A 283 9.19 26.88 6.34
CA TYR A 283 7.79 27.17 6.72
C TYR A 283 6.99 27.96 5.67
N ALA A 284 7.66 28.81 4.89
CA ALA A 284 7.02 29.61 3.84
C ALA A 284 6.56 28.80 2.61
N ILE A 285 7.00 27.54 2.47
CA ILE A 285 6.73 26.71 1.29
C ILE A 285 5.87 25.51 1.71
N LEU A 286 4.61 25.53 1.29
CA LEU A 286 3.62 24.50 1.61
C LEU A 286 4.04 23.12 1.06
N LYS A 287 3.71 22.09 1.85
CA LYS A 287 3.89 20.67 1.49
C LYS A 287 2.74 19.84 2.08
N PRO A 288 2.37 18.70 1.45
CA PRO A 288 2.82 18.21 0.14
C PRO A 288 2.36 19.13 -1.01
N ASP A 289 2.93 18.96 -2.21
CA ASP A 289 2.63 19.85 -3.35
C ASP A 289 1.33 19.44 -4.05
N VAL A 290 1.07 18.14 -4.22
CA VAL A 290 -0.13 17.57 -4.86
C VAL A 290 -0.55 16.24 -4.23
N SER A 291 -1.76 15.77 -4.53
CA SER A 291 -2.23 14.42 -4.19
C SER A 291 -2.47 13.59 -5.45
N ALA A 292 -2.30 12.28 -5.38
CA ALA A 292 -2.59 11.36 -6.48
C ALA A 292 -3.07 9.99 -5.96
N PRO A 293 -3.66 9.14 -6.84
CA PRO A 293 -4.08 7.78 -6.49
C PRO A 293 -2.97 6.97 -5.82
N GLY A 294 -3.14 6.69 -4.53
CA GLY A 294 -2.17 5.97 -3.72
C GLY A 294 -2.78 4.93 -2.82
N VAL A 295 -4.07 4.68 -2.92
CA VAL A 295 -4.78 3.66 -2.13
C VAL A 295 -5.27 2.57 -3.06
N ASP A 296 -5.04 1.31 -2.65
CA ASP A 296 -5.60 0.12 -3.27
C ASP A 296 -5.21 -0.01 -4.76
N ILE A 297 -3.95 0.30 -5.06
CA ILE A 297 -3.40 0.33 -6.42
C ILE A 297 -2.91 -1.06 -6.83
N LEU A 298 -3.49 -1.59 -7.90
CA LEU A 298 -3.07 -2.82 -8.56
C LEU A 298 -1.94 -2.52 -9.54
N ALA A 299 -0.77 -3.12 -9.35
CA ALA A 299 0.36 -3.00 -10.28
C ALA A 299 1.20 -4.28 -10.33
N GLY A 300 2.19 -4.32 -11.23
CA GLY A 300 3.06 -5.48 -11.42
C GLY A 300 3.88 -5.80 -10.16
N TRP A 301 4.10 -7.08 -9.89
CA TRP A 301 4.77 -7.55 -8.68
C TRP A 301 5.86 -8.55 -9.00
N SER A 302 6.92 -8.57 -8.18
CA SER A 302 7.97 -9.56 -8.31
C SER A 302 7.42 -10.93 -7.92
N PRO A 303 7.53 -11.97 -8.79
CA PRO A 303 6.98 -13.29 -8.50
C PRO A 303 7.70 -14.02 -7.36
N VAL A 304 8.84 -13.50 -6.88
CA VAL A 304 9.58 -14.07 -5.74
C VAL A 304 9.35 -13.30 -4.44
N ALA A 305 8.64 -12.18 -4.49
CA ALA A 305 8.30 -11.38 -3.31
C ALA A 305 7.03 -11.91 -2.65
N SER A 306 6.93 -11.75 -1.33
CA SER A 306 5.69 -12.04 -0.59
C SER A 306 4.54 -11.18 -1.10
N LEU A 307 3.32 -11.72 -1.13
CA LEU A 307 2.12 -10.98 -1.52
C LEU A 307 1.50 -10.19 -0.35
N SER A 308 1.81 -10.57 0.89
CA SER A 308 1.32 -9.93 2.10
C SER A 308 2.46 -9.68 3.09
N ASP A 309 2.18 -8.92 4.15
CA ASP A 309 3.12 -8.66 5.25
C ASP A 309 3.39 -9.91 6.11
N ASP A 310 2.70 -11.02 5.85
CA ASP A 310 2.93 -12.29 6.54
C ASP A 310 4.18 -12.99 5.99
N PRO A 311 5.24 -13.18 6.79
CA PRO A 311 6.43 -13.89 6.34
C PRO A 311 6.17 -15.37 6.01
N ASN A 312 5.04 -15.93 6.48
CA ASN A 312 4.62 -17.30 6.21
C ASN A 312 3.79 -17.42 4.93
N ASP A 313 3.36 -16.32 4.32
CA ASP A 313 2.68 -16.36 3.03
C ASP A 313 3.67 -16.73 1.92
N LYS A 314 3.50 -17.93 1.37
CA LYS A 314 4.36 -18.47 0.30
C LYS A 314 3.74 -18.34 -1.09
N ARG A 315 2.57 -17.70 -1.19
CA ARG A 315 1.93 -17.48 -2.49
C ARG A 315 2.78 -16.55 -3.34
N GLN A 316 2.73 -16.80 -4.65
CA GLN A 316 3.44 -16.01 -5.65
C GLN A 316 2.46 -15.60 -6.73
N TYR A 317 2.57 -14.36 -7.20
CA TYR A 317 1.70 -13.83 -8.24
C TYR A 317 2.36 -12.66 -8.96
N HIS A 318 1.85 -12.31 -10.14
CA HIS A 318 2.44 -11.28 -11.03
C HIS A 318 1.93 -9.87 -10.76
N PHE A 319 0.89 -9.73 -9.94
CA PHE A 319 0.28 -8.46 -9.58
C PHE A 319 0.02 -8.41 -8.09
N ASN A 320 0.06 -7.21 -7.51
CA ASN A 320 -0.27 -6.99 -6.12
C ASN A 320 -1.04 -5.68 -5.94
N VAL A 321 -1.81 -5.60 -4.86
CA VAL A 321 -2.57 -4.40 -4.48
C VAL A 321 -1.90 -3.79 -3.25
N LEU A 322 -1.47 -2.53 -3.37
CA LEU A 322 -0.81 -1.81 -2.29
C LEU A 322 -1.38 -0.41 -2.10
N SER A 323 -1.19 0.09 -0.89
CA SER A 323 -1.53 1.45 -0.46
C SER A 323 -0.28 2.16 0.07
N GLY A 324 -0.12 3.44 -0.28
CA GLY A 324 0.98 4.28 0.15
C GLY A 324 1.20 5.50 -0.75
N THR A 325 1.83 6.54 -0.21
CA THR A 325 2.39 7.63 -1.02
C THR A 325 3.43 7.14 -2.03
N SER A 326 4.03 5.98 -1.76
CA SER A 326 4.86 5.24 -2.71
C SER A 326 4.14 4.87 -4.01
N MET A 327 2.82 4.65 -3.98
CA MET A 327 1.99 4.33 -5.15
C MET A 327 1.45 5.58 -5.84
N ALA A 328 1.25 6.67 -5.08
CA ALA A 328 0.87 7.98 -5.62
C ALA A 328 2.00 8.65 -6.40
N CYS A 329 3.23 8.60 -5.86
CA CYS A 329 4.43 9.16 -6.47
C CYS A 329 4.62 8.79 -7.96
N PRO A 330 4.61 7.49 -8.36
CA PRO A 330 4.80 7.11 -9.76
C PRO A 330 3.66 7.54 -10.69
N HIS A 331 2.44 7.76 -10.19
CA HIS A 331 1.36 8.36 -11.01
C HIS A 331 1.74 9.80 -11.42
N VAL A 332 2.24 10.61 -10.48
CA VAL A 332 2.66 11.98 -10.76
C VAL A 332 3.94 12.02 -11.60
N ALA A 333 4.87 11.09 -11.37
CA ALA A 333 6.05 10.96 -12.22
C ALA A 333 5.69 10.63 -13.68
N ALA A 334 4.68 9.79 -13.90
CA ALA A 334 4.17 9.52 -15.23
C ALA A 334 3.57 10.78 -15.89
N ILE A 335 2.78 11.57 -15.14
CA ILE A 335 2.26 12.85 -15.64
C ILE A 335 3.43 13.80 -15.99
N ALA A 336 4.44 13.90 -15.13
CA ALA A 336 5.62 14.71 -15.39
C ALA A 336 6.38 14.27 -16.65
N ALA A 337 6.59 12.96 -16.84
CA ALA A 337 7.22 12.41 -18.03
C ALA A 337 6.37 12.66 -19.30
N TYR A 338 5.05 12.53 -19.20
CA TYR A 338 4.13 12.84 -20.28
C TYR A 338 4.22 14.32 -20.69
N LEU A 339 4.20 15.24 -19.72
CA LEU A 339 4.38 16.67 -19.96
C LEU A 339 5.76 16.98 -20.58
N LYS A 340 6.83 16.35 -20.09
CA LYS A 340 8.18 16.50 -20.65
C LYS A 340 8.25 16.04 -22.11
N SER A 341 7.50 14.99 -22.50
CA SER A 341 7.44 14.53 -23.88
C SER A 341 6.77 15.54 -24.83
N LEU A 342 5.78 16.28 -24.34
CA LEU A 342 5.08 17.32 -25.11
C LEU A 342 5.81 18.67 -25.07
N HIS A 343 6.55 18.92 -23.99
CA HIS A 343 7.28 20.15 -23.76
C HIS A 343 8.75 19.87 -23.34
N PRO A 344 9.61 19.39 -24.28
CA PRO A 344 10.97 18.94 -23.94
C PRO A 344 11.85 20.02 -23.29
N ASN A 345 11.59 21.29 -23.60
CA ASN A 345 12.36 22.43 -23.09
C ASN A 345 11.85 22.97 -21.75
N TRP A 346 10.76 22.44 -21.20
CA TRP A 346 10.28 22.88 -19.90
C TRP A 346 11.27 22.46 -18.79
N SER A 347 11.50 23.41 -17.88
CA SER A 347 12.27 23.17 -16.67
C SER A 347 11.49 22.30 -15.68
N PRO A 348 12.18 21.66 -14.70
CA PRO A 348 11.52 20.96 -13.60
C PRO A 348 10.45 21.82 -12.90
N SER A 349 10.74 23.10 -12.66
CA SER A 349 9.81 24.04 -12.03
C SER A 349 8.59 24.34 -12.89
N ALA A 350 8.74 24.41 -14.22
CA ALA A 350 7.61 24.63 -15.14
C ALA A 350 6.67 23.41 -15.15
N ILE A 351 7.22 22.19 -15.22
CA ILE A 351 6.43 20.94 -15.14
C ILE A 351 5.74 20.84 -13.78
N LYS A 352 6.46 21.07 -12.68
CA LYS A 352 5.90 21.13 -11.32
C LYS A 352 4.77 22.15 -11.23
N SER A 353 4.95 23.35 -11.77
CA SER A 353 3.95 24.41 -11.77
C SER A 353 2.70 24.02 -12.56
N ALA A 354 2.85 23.44 -13.75
CA ALA A 354 1.72 22.98 -14.55
C ALA A 354 0.88 21.94 -13.80
N ILE A 355 1.53 20.95 -13.15
CA ILE A 355 0.85 19.91 -12.37
C ILE A 355 0.10 20.52 -11.17
N ILE A 356 0.73 21.43 -10.41
CA ILE A 356 0.11 22.03 -9.21
C ILE A 356 -1.06 22.95 -9.59
N THR A 357 -0.87 23.84 -10.56
CA THR A 357 -1.84 24.89 -10.90
C THR A 357 -3.05 24.39 -11.69
N THR A 358 -3.00 23.14 -12.17
CA THR A 358 -4.11 22.49 -12.88
C THR A 358 -4.70 21.29 -12.11
N GLY A 359 -4.26 21.08 -10.87
CA GLY A 359 -4.89 20.11 -9.96
C GLY A 359 -6.32 20.53 -9.59
N ASN A 360 -7.21 19.55 -9.40
CA ASN A 360 -8.59 19.75 -8.97
C ASN A 360 -8.78 19.54 -7.47
#